data_AF-A0A0E3ZVW5-F1
#
_entry.id   AF-A0A0E3ZVW5-F1
#
_cell.length_a   1.000
_cell.length_b   1.000
_cell.length_c   1.000
_cell.angle_alpha   90.00
_cell.angle_beta   90.00
_cell.angle_gamma   90.00
#
_symmetry.space_group_name_H-M   'P 1'
#
loop_
_entity.id
_entity.type
_entity.pdbx_description
1 polymer ?
#
loop_
_entity_poly.entity_id
_entity_poly.type
_entity_poly.pdbx_seq_one_letter_code
_entity_poly.pdbx_strand_id
1 'polypeptide(L)'
;MFGLDPLNQTVAFTEIVLLLALAAFVGWLLGRLVRASRVSALRKAIIDKETELADCRQSKTGGRSAQVVAPHVSRVDVPPPFVHADPLLPAFSNDDTPELIDEHSIVDSAYTTSTIIPILPVSADVPDNSEAAVLSRIAARAGEVNFDRIGRAVATEADDLKDIVGVGPFLERKLHSLGIYTFRQIANFTNEDIDKVNELIEFFPGRIERDNWVEQAKEFYERKAR
;
A
#
# COMPACT_ATOMS: atom_id res chain seq x y z
N MET A 1 15.29 57.18 -4.38
CA MET A 1 14.78 58.14 -3.39
C MET A 1 13.39 58.53 -3.88
N PHE A 2 12.41 57.66 -3.63
CA PHE A 2 11.08 57.75 -4.21
C PHE A 2 10.27 58.78 -3.42
N GLY A 3 9.89 59.88 -4.06
CA GLY A 3 8.95 60.86 -3.53
C GLY A 3 7.55 60.26 -3.55
N LEU A 4 7.26 59.40 -2.58
CA LEU A 4 5.92 58.87 -2.36
C LEU A 4 5.24 59.82 -1.39
N ASP A 5 4.34 60.66 -1.91
CA ASP A 5 3.43 61.44 -1.08
C ASP A 5 2.52 60.45 -0.32
N PRO A 6 2.72 60.25 1.00
CA PRO A 6 2.05 59.18 1.74
C PRO A 6 0.57 59.48 2.03
N LEU A 7 0.03 60.57 1.48
CA LEU A 7 -1.34 61.04 1.70
C LEU A 7 -2.24 60.95 0.47
N ASN A 8 -1.73 60.53 -0.70
CA ASN A 8 -2.58 60.32 -1.87
C ASN A 8 -3.15 58.90 -1.88
N GLN A 9 -4.40 58.76 -1.44
CA GLN A 9 -5.09 57.48 -1.29
C GLN A 9 -5.00 56.60 -2.55
N THR A 10 -5.12 57.20 -3.73
CA THR A 10 -5.07 56.47 -5.01
C THR A 10 -3.74 55.75 -5.23
N VAL A 11 -2.61 56.37 -4.88
CA VAL A 11 -1.27 55.77 -5.04
C VAL A 11 -1.10 54.59 -4.09
N ALA A 12 -1.49 54.77 -2.83
CA ALA A 12 -1.44 53.71 -1.83
C ALA A 12 -2.32 52.50 -2.22
N PHE A 13 -3.53 52.74 -2.76
CA PHE A 13 -4.38 51.66 -3.25
C PHE A 13 -3.74 50.90 -4.42
N THR A 14 -3.15 51.61 -5.38
CA THR A 14 -2.49 50.94 -6.53
C THR A 14 -1.29 50.10 -6.10
N GLU A 15 -0.51 50.57 -5.14
CA GLU A 15 0.66 49.85 -4.63
C GLU A 15 0.26 48.57 -3.88
N ILE A 16 -0.75 48.65 -3.00
CA ILE A 16 -1.27 47.48 -2.28
C ILE A 16 -1.81 46.43 -3.27
N VAL A 17 -2.60 46.85 -4.27
CA VAL A 17 -3.13 45.93 -5.29
C VAL A 17 -1.99 45.27 -6.07
N LEU A 18 -0.95 46.04 -6.42
CA LEU A 18 0.22 45.52 -7.12
C LEU A 18 0.99 44.49 -6.28
N LEU A 19 1.18 44.74 -4.97
CA LEU A 19 1.81 43.80 -4.05
C LEU A 19 0.99 42.50 -3.90
N LEU A 20 -0.34 42.62 -3.76
CA LEU A 20 -1.22 41.45 -3.68
C LEU A 20 -1.22 40.63 -4.97
N ALA A 21 -1.24 41.30 -6.13
CA ALA A 21 -1.17 40.64 -7.42
C ALA A 21 0.17 39.90 -7.62
N LEU A 22 1.28 40.52 -7.21
CA LEU A 22 2.61 39.89 -7.28
C LEU A 22 2.68 38.66 -6.36
N ALA A 23 2.22 38.78 -5.11
CA ALA A 23 2.20 37.67 -4.17
C ALA A 23 1.34 36.49 -4.70
N ALA A 24 0.17 36.79 -5.26
CA ALA A 24 -0.69 35.79 -5.89
C ALA A 24 -0.02 35.14 -7.11
N PHE A 25 0.66 35.93 -7.94
CA PHE A 25 1.37 35.43 -9.12
C PHE A 25 2.54 34.52 -8.75
N VAL A 26 3.35 34.90 -7.75
CA VAL A 26 4.45 34.07 -7.25
C VAL A 26 3.91 32.78 -6.65
N GLY A 27 2.84 32.85 -5.85
CA GLY A 27 2.17 31.66 -5.30
C GLY A 27 1.64 30.73 -6.40
N TRP A 28 0.99 31.29 -7.43
CA TRP A 28 0.51 30.55 -8.59
C TRP A 28 1.66 29.90 -9.38
N LEU A 29 2.75 30.64 -9.61
CA LEU A 29 3.92 30.16 -10.34
C LEU A 29 4.62 29.02 -9.59
N LEU A 30 4.87 29.18 -8.29
CA LEU A 30 5.46 28.13 -7.45
C LEU A 30 4.55 26.89 -7.41
N GLY A 31 3.24 27.07 -7.19
CA GLY A 31 2.28 25.98 -7.19
C GLY A 31 2.16 25.28 -8.56
N ARG A 32 2.34 26.01 -9.67
CA ARG A 32 2.37 25.44 -11.02
C ARG A 32 3.66 24.66 -11.26
N LEU A 33 4.82 25.17 -10.82
CA LEU A 33 6.11 24.49 -10.96
C LEU A 33 6.16 23.18 -10.17
N VAL A 34 5.68 23.17 -8.91
CA VAL A 34 5.64 21.96 -8.07
C VAL A 34 4.67 20.90 -8.62
N ARG A 35 3.51 21.31 -9.15
CA ARG A 35 2.59 20.38 -9.81
C ARG A 35 3.16 19.83 -11.11
N ALA A 36 3.81 20.68 -11.91
CA ALA A 36 4.44 20.27 -13.16
C ALA A 36 5.60 19.29 -12.93
N SER A 37 6.42 19.48 -11.90
CA SER A 37 7.55 18.57 -11.60
C SER A 37 7.07 17.15 -11.26
N ARG A 38 6.01 17.02 -10.47
CA ARG A 38 5.40 15.72 -10.15
C ARG A 38 4.81 15.03 -11.37
N VAL A 39 4.10 15.78 -12.22
CA VAL A 39 3.52 15.24 -13.47
C VAL A 39 4.62 14.76 -14.42
N SER A 40 5.73 15.51 -14.55
CA SER A 40 6.86 15.13 -15.39
C SER A 40 7.57 13.86 -14.89
N ALA A 41 7.71 13.68 -13.57
CA ALA A 41 8.29 12.47 -12.99
C ALA A 41 7.46 11.22 -13.31
N LEU A 42 6.12 11.31 -13.17
CA LEU A 42 5.21 10.21 -13.53
C LEU A 42 5.28 9.87 -15.02
N ARG A 43 5.30 10.89 -15.89
CA ARG A 43 5.43 10.68 -17.35
C ARG A 43 6.73 9.98 -17.72
N LYS A 44 7.84 10.33 -17.06
CA LYS A 44 9.13 9.68 -17.30
C LYS A 44 9.09 8.19 -16.92
N ALA A 45 8.46 7.85 -15.79
CA ALA A 45 8.31 6.46 -15.36
C ALA A 45 7.45 5.62 -16.31
N ILE A 46 6.41 6.21 -16.92
CA ILE A 46 5.58 5.53 -17.92
C ILE A 46 6.42 5.19 -19.16
N ILE A 47 7.17 6.17 -19.69
CA ILE A 47 8.00 5.96 -20.89
C ILE A 47 9.07 4.90 -20.66
N ASP A 48 9.74 4.92 -19.50
CA ASP A 48 10.76 3.95 -19.13
C ASP A 48 10.21 2.51 -19.08
N LYS A 49 9.00 2.36 -18.54
CA LYS A 49 8.30 1.06 -18.51
C LYS A 49 7.85 0.59 -19.89
N GLU A 50 7.43 1.49 -20.76
CA GLU A 50 7.13 1.16 -22.15
C GLU A 50 8.38 0.67 -22.90
N THR A 51 9.54 1.28 -22.66
CA THR A 51 10.81 0.84 -23.25
C THR A 51 11.26 -0.52 -22.72
N GLU A 52 11.15 -0.76 -21.41
CA GLU A 52 11.49 -2.06 -20.81
C GLU A 52 10.61 -3.20 -21.36
N LEU A 53 9.31 -2.94 -21.56
CA LEU A 53 8.39 -3.90 -22.18
C LEU A 53 8.68 -4.12 -23.67
N ALA A 54 9.09 -3.09 -24.40
CA ALA A 54 9.49 -3.21 -25.79
C ALA A 54 10.76 -4.09 -25.93
N ASP A 55 11.77 -3.86 -25.10
CA ASP A 55 13.00 -4.65 -25.06
C ASP A 55 12.71 -6.12 -24.68
N CYS A 56 11.83 -6.35 -23.70
CA CYS A 56 11.40 -7.69 -23.30
C CYS A 56 10.61 -8.42 -24.40
N ARG A 57 9.75 -7.70 -25.13
CA ARG A 57 9.06 -8.27 -26.31
C ARG A 57 10.05 -8.63 -27.40
N GLN A 58 11.03 -7.77 -27.66
CA GLN A 58 12.04 -7.99 -28.71
C GLN A 58 12.98 -9.16 -28.35
N SER A 59 13.40 -9.27 -27.09
CA SER A 59 14.19 -10.42 -26.61
C SER A 59 13.39 -11.72 -26.63
N LYS A 60 12.08 -11.68 -26.34
CA LYS A 60 11.17 -12.83 -26.47
C LYS A 60 10.97 -13.28 -27.93
N THR A 61 10.98 -12.36 -28.89
CA THR A 61 10.96 -12.71 -30.33
C THR A 61 12.33 -13.11 -30.89
N GLY A 62 13.44 -12.63 -30.32
CA GLY A 62 14.80 -13.02 -30.70
C GLY A 62 15.24 -14.39 -30.14
N GLY A 63 14.65 -14.84 -29.03
CA GLY A 63 14.95 -16.13 -28.38
C GLY A 63 14.13 -17.32 -28.89
N ARG A 64 13.32 -17.17 -29.96
CA ARG A 64 12.47 -18.24 -30.47
C ARG A 64 12.51 -18.35 -31.99
N SER A 65 13.69 -18.68 -32.53
CA SER A 65 13.80 -19.54 -33.71
C SER A 65 15.24 -20.02 -33.94
N ALA A 66 15.53 -21.26 -33.52
CA ALA A 66 16.43 -22.19 -34.23
C ALA A 66 16.30 -23.62 -33.66
N GLN A 67 15.09 -24.17 -33.67
CA GLN A 67 14.95 -25.61 -33.92
C GLN A 67 13.60 -25.87 -34.60
N VAL A 68 13.53 -25.44 -35.86
CA VAL A 68 12.61 -26.00 -36.84
C VAL A 68 13.34 -27.20 -37.44
N VAL A 69 12.94 -28.40 -37.02
CA VAL A 69 13.32 -29.64 -37.72
C VAL A 69 12.53 -29.67 -39.03
N ALA A 70 13.25 -29.69 -40.16
CA ALA A 70 12.70 -29.75 -41.50
C ALA A 70 12.09 -31.14 -41.82
N PRO A 71 11.18 -31.23 -42.81
CA PRO A 71 10.43 -32.44 -43.16
C PRO A 71 11.19 -33.34 -44.15
N HIS A 72 10.54 -34.47 -44.52
CA HIS A 72 10.94 -35.62 -45.36
C HIS A 72 11.43 -36.81 -44.50
N VAL A 73 10.79 -37.99 -44.47
CA VAL A 73 10.37 -38.85 -45.59
C VAL A 73 9.17 -39.73 -45.19
N SER A 74 8.24 -39.90 -46.13
CA SER A 74 7.11 -40.82 -46.09
C SER A 74 7.52 -42.29 -45.90
N ARG A 75 6.86 -42.99 -44.99
CA ARG A 75 6.42 -44.38 -45.23
C ARG A 75 5.13 -44.64 -44.45
N VAL A 76 4.07 -44.84 -45.23
CA VAL A 76 2.83 -45.47 -44.82
C VAL A 76 3.11 -46.96 -44.71
N ASP A 77 2.85 -47.55 -43.55
CA ASP A 77 2.55 -48.97 -43.44
C ASP A 77 1.43 -49.15 -42.40
N VAL A 78 0.54 -50.08 -42.74
CA VAL A 78 -0.86 -50.22 -42.32
C VAL A 78 -0.98 -50.85 -40.91
N PRO A 79 -1.96 -50.46 -40.06
CA PRO A 79 -2.25 -51.21 -38.84
C PRO A 79 -3.04 -52.50 -39.13
N PRO A 80 -2.69 -53.67 -38.56
CA PRO A 80 -3.49 -54.88 -38.68
C PRO A 80 -4.83 -54.77 -37.91
N PRO A 81 -5.83 -55.58 -38.31
CA PRO A 81 -7.21 -55.46 -37.85
C PRO A 81 -7.43 -56.07 -36.45
N PHE A 82 -8.42 -55.50 -35.75
CA PHE A 82 -9.22 -56.06 -34.65
C PHE A 82 -8.84 -57.45 -34.12
N VAL A 83 -8.63 -57.57 -32.80
CA VAL A 83 -9.07 -58.77 -32.05
C VAL A 83 -9.50 -58.41 -30.61
N HIS A 84 -10.80 -58.60 -30.38
CA HIS A 84 -11.58 -58.86 -29.16
C HIS A 84 -11.46 -57.98 -27.90
N ALA A 85 -12.51 -57.17 -27.71
CA ALA A 85 -13.11 -56.97 -26.40
C ALA A 85 -13.55 -58.32 -25.82
N ASP A 86 -13.31 -58.53 -24.52
CA ASP A 86 -14.19 -59.35 -23.70
C ASP A 86 -14.52 -58.57 -22.40
N PRO A 87 -15.80 -58.47 -22.03
CA PRO A 87 -16.29 -57.73 -20.88
C PRO A 87 -16.22 -58.62 -19.62
N LEU A 88 -16.88 -58.21 -18.53
CA LEU A 88 -17.05 -58.92 -17.25
C LEU A 88 -16.04 -58.51 -16.16
N LEU A 89 -16.37 -57.47 -15.39
CA LEU A 89 -17.15 -57.63 -14.15
C LEU A 89 -17.33 -56.27 -13.44
N PRO A 90 -18.57 -55.89 -13.06
CA PRO A 90 -18.87 -54.88 -12.05
C PRO A 90 -19.22 -55.56 -10.71
N ALA A 91 -18.78 -55.02 -9.56
CA ALA A 91 -19.45 -55.24 -8.27
C ALA A 91 -18.70 -54.60 -7.08
N PHE A 92 -19.37 -53.62 -6.45
CA PHE A 92 -19.48 -53.33 -5.00
C PHE A 92 -18.17 -53.08 -4.19
N SER A 93 -18.08 -52.12 -3.27
CA SER A 93 -19.05 -51.68 -2.26
C SER A 93 -18.66 -50.32 -1.63
N ASN A 94 -19.67 -49.53 -1.26
CA ASN A 94 -19.60 -48.50 -0.21
C ASN A 94 -19.87 -49.15 1.18
N ASP A 95 -19.85 -48.34 2.24
CA ASP A 95 -19.92 -48.65 3.71
C ASP A 95 -18.56 -49.00 4.35
N ASP A 96 -18.16 -48.52 5.53
CA ASP A 96 -18.91 -47.95 6.66
C ASP A 96 -17.95 -47.23 7.65
N THR A 97 -18.30 -45.99 8.04
CA THR A 97 -18.31 -45.43 9.42
C THR A 97 -16.99 -45.20 10.23
N PRO A 98 -16.91 -44.12 11.05
CA PRO A 98 -15.67 -43.52 11.56
C PRO A 98 -15.32 -43.99 12.99
N GLU A 99 -14.03 -43.96 13.33
CA GLU A 99 -13.59 -44.20 14.72
C GLU A 99 -12.78 -43.00 15.24
N LEU A 100 -13.39 -42.34 16.23
CA LEU A 100 -12.73 -41.44 17.19
C LEU A 100 -11.79 -42.28 18.07
N ILE A 101 -10.57 -41.80 18.27
CA ILE A 101 -9.82 -42.08 19.50
C ILE A 101 -9.38 -40.74 20.05
N ASP A 102 -10.05 -40.35 21.13
CA ASP A 102 -9.65 -39.28 22.02
C ASP A 102 -8.67 -39.83 23.06
N GLU A 103 -7.73 -38.95 23.42
CA GLU A 103 -7.30 -38.69 24.80
C GLU A 103 -6.19 -39.50 25.54
N HIS A 104 -5.28 -38.68 26.08
CA HIS A 104 -4.51 -38.76 27.35
C HIS A 104 -3.19 -39.53 27.43
N SER A 105 -2.07 -38.78 27.48
CA SER A 105 -1.36 -38.47 28.75
C SER A 105 0.06 -37.92 28.51
N ILE A 106 0.33 -36.66 28.89
CA ILE A 106 1.03 -36.20 30.11
C ILE A 106 2.53 -35.88 29.88
N VAL A 107 2.82 -34.57 29.84
CA VAL A 107 3.86 -33.78 30.57
C VAL A 107 5.27 -34.40 30.74
N ASP A 108 6.33 -33.75 30.21
CA ASP A 108 7.26 -32.92 31.01
C ASP A 108 8.39 -32.23 30.18
N SER A 109 8.81 -31.08 30.74
CA SER A 109 10.01 -30.26 30.60
C SER A 109 11.19 -30.69 29.72
N ALA A 110 11.71 -29.76 28.89
CA ALA A 110 12.97 -29.03 29.13
C ALA A 110 13.62 -28.48 27.84
N TYR A 111 13.86 -27.15 27.85
CA TYR A 111 15.02 -26.40 27.36
C TYR A 111 15.85 -26.83 26.12
N THR A 112 15.89 -25.87 25.18
CA THR A 112 17.08 -25.37 24.43
C THR A 112 17.83 -26.31 23.49
N THR A 113 17.81 -25.99 22.18
CA THR A 113 19.01 -25.54 21.42
C THR A 113 18.66 -25.31 19.93
N SER A 114 18.82 -24.05 19.51
CA SER A 114 19.47 -23.60 18.28
C SER A 114 19.28 -24.43 16.99
N THR A 115 18.52 -23.88 16.04
CA THR A 115 18.88 -23.97 14.62
C THR A 115 18.80 -22.56 14.04
N ILE A 116 19.97 -21.93 14.10
CA ILE A 116 20.39 -20.73 13.40
C ILE A 116 20.25 -21.01 11.89
N ILE A 117 19.37 -20.26 11.22
CA ILE A 117 19.45 -20.08 9.76
C ILE A 117 20.35 -18.85 9.54
N PRO A 118 21.37 -18.94 8.68
CA PRO A 118 22.38 -17.89 8.55
C PRO A 118 21.78 -16.62 7.93
N ILE A 119 22.07 -15.53 8.62
CA ILE A 119 21.89 -14.15 8.23
C ILE A 119 22.59 -13.92 6.88
N LEU A 120 21.81 -13.56 5.86
CA LEU A 120 22.35 -12.76 4.76
C LEU A 120 22.34 -11.30 5.23
N PRO A 121 23.48 -10.59 5.23
CA PRO A 121 23.54 -9.20 5.64
C PRO A 121 22.89 -8.35 4.55
N VAL A 122 21.60 -8.05 4.70
CA VAL A 122 20.97 -6.99 3.92
C VAL A 122 21.47 -5.66 4.48
N SER A 123 22.49 -5.14 3.81
CA SER A 123 22.96 -3.74 3.78
C SER A 123 22.71 -2.89 5.03
N ALA A 124 23.72 -2.87 5.90
CA ALA A 124 24.00 -1.73 6.77
C ALA A 124 24.40 -0.53 5.89
N ASP A 125 23.42 0.29 5.49
CA ASP A 125 23.56 1.73 5.16
C ASP A 125 22.22 2.37 4.72
N VAL A 126 21.08 1.79 5.09
CA VAL A 126 19.81 2.54 5.02
C VAL A 126 19.81 3.50 6.21
N PRO A 127 19.74 4.83 5.99
CA PRO A 127 19.57 5.75 7.11
C PRO A 127 18.33 5.33 7.89
N ASP A 128 18.45 5.23 9.22
CA ASP A 128 17.41 4.84 10.18
C ASP A 128 16.09 5.65 10.01
N ASN A 129 16.17 6.78 9.31
CA ASN A 129 15.05 7.67 9.02
C ASN A 129 14.51 7.54 7.58
N SER A 130 14.88 6.51 6.83
CA SER A 130 14.24 6.23 5.55
C SER A 130 12.74 5.96 5.75
N GLU A 131 11.92 6.41 4.81
CA GLU A 131 10.47 6.27 4.92
C GLU A 131 10.03 4.82 5.13
N ALA A 132 10.64 3.89 4.38
CA ALA A 132 10.37 2.47 4.48
C ALA A 132 10.75 1.90 5.86
N ALA A 133 11.88 2.32 6.44
CA ALA A 133 12.27 1.91 7.79
C ALA A 133 11.25 2.40 8.83
N VAL A 134 10.78 3.65 8.70
CA VAL A 134 9.75 4.22 9.58
C VAL A 134 8.44 3.42 9.48
N LEU A 135 7.96 3.15 8.27
CA LEU A 135 6.73 2.40 8.09
C LEU A 135 6.84 0.96 8.59
N SER A 136 8.00 0.32 8.45
CA SER A 136 8.25 -1.04 8.93
C SER A 136 8.23 -1.14 10.45
N ARG A 137 8.86 -0.20 11.17
CA ARG A 137 8.84 -0.20 12.65
C ARG A 137 7.46 0.10 13.21
N ILE A 138 6.71 1.01 12.56
CA ILE A 138 5.33 1.31 12.93
C ILE A 138 4.46 0.06 12.72
N ALA A 139 4.59 -0.62 11.57
CA ALA A 139 3.84 -1.84 11.29
C ALA A 139 4.15 -2.97 12.29
N ALA A 140 5.39 -3.10 12.74
CA ALA A 140 5.76 -4.09 13.77
C ALA A 140 5.05 -3.84 15.11
N ARG A 141 4.63 -2.60 15.39
CA ARG A 141 3.91 -2.19 16.60
C ARG A 141 2.40 -2.04 16.40
N ALA A 142 1.86 -2.43 15.24
CA ALA A 142 0.43 -2.33 14.92
C ALA A 142 -0.46 -3.01 15.97
N GLY A 143 -0.01 -4.14 16.53
CA GLY A 143 -0.75 -4.90 17.55
C GLY A 143 -0.96 -4.18 18.89
N GLU A 144 -0.32 -3.02 19.12
CA GLU A 144 -0.50 -2.23 20.33
C GLU A 144 -1.79 -1.37 20.32
N VAL A 145 -2.46 -1.24 19.17
CA VAL A 145 -3.72 -0.48 19.03
C VAL A 145 -4.93 -1.35 19.41
N ASN A 146 -5.90 -0.77 20.11
CA ASN A 146 -7.10 -1.48 20.55
C ASN A 146 -8.17 -1.60 19.44
N PHE A 147 -7.96 -2.51 18.50
CA PHE A 147 -8.88 -2.77 17.37
C PHE A 147 -10.25 -3.32 17.75
N ASP A 148 -10.39 -3.92 18.93
CA ASP A 148 -11.69 -4.42 19.39
C ASP A 148 -12.64 -3.25 19.68
N ARG A 149 -12.09 -2.10 20.03
CA ARG A 149 -12.83 -0.88 20.32
C ARG A 149 -12.99 0.04 19.11
N ILE A 150 -11.91 0.35 18.41
CA ILE A 150 -11.96 1.25 17.22
C ILE A 150 -12.59 0.57 16.00
N GLY A 151 -12.61 -0.76 15.99
CA GLY A 151 -13.06 -1.60 14.89
C GLY A 151 -11.94 -2.03 13.95
N ARG A 152 -12.17 -3.12 13.24
CA ARG A 152 -11.25 -3.67 12.23
C ARG A 152 -11.72 -3.25 10.84
N ALA A 153 -10.75 -3.01 9.97
CA ALA A 153 -10.97 -2.74 8.55
C ALA A 153 -9.80 -3.34 7.76
N VAL A 154 -10.02 -3.59 6.48
CA VAL A 154 -9.00 -4.07 5.55
C VAL A 154 -8.68 -3.00 4.51
N ALA A 155 -7.53 -3.11 3.85
CA ALA A 155 -7.09 -2.12 2.87
C ALA A 155 -8.06 -1.91 1.70
N THR A 156 -8.91 -2.89 1.38
CA THR A 156 -9.95 -2.75 0.34
C THR A 156 -11.11 -1.83 0.74
N GLU A 157 -11.28 -1.59 2.04
CA GLU A 157 -12.31 -0.69 2.59
C GLU A 157 -11.75 0.71 2.88
N ALA A 158 -10.47 0.95 2.56
CA ALA A 158 -9.76 2.16 2.94
C ALA A 158 -10.45 3.43 2.41
N ASP A 159 -10.60 4.38 3.30
CA ASP A 159 -11.03 5.74 3.01
C ASP A 159 -9.82 6.61 2.63
N ASP A 160 -10.08 7.75 1.98
CA ASP A 160 -9.04 8.76 1.77
C ASP A 160 -8.85 9.56 3.07
N LEU A 161 -7.95 9.10 3.94
CA LEU A 161 -7.74 9.73 5.25
C LEU A 161 -7.14 11.14 5.13
N LYS A 162 -6.59 11.52 3.96
CA LYS A 162 -6.05 12.87 3.73
C LYS A 162 -7.14 13.94 3.64
N ASP A 163 -8.41 13.54 3.56
CA ASP A 163 -9.54 14.46 3.68
C ASP A 163 -9.61 15.11 5.07
N ILE A 164 -9.06 14.45 6.11
CA ILE A 164 -8.96 15.01 7.46
C ILE A 164 -7.84 16.05 7.50
N VAL A 165 -8.15 17.26 7.96
CA VAL A 165 -7.17 18.33 8.10
C VAL A 165 -6.04 17.90 9.05
N GLY A 166 -4.79 18.03 8.59
CA GLY A 166 -3.60 17.61 9.32
C GLY A 166 -3.11 16.20 8.97
N VAL A 167 -3.90 15.40 8.24
CA VAL A 167 -3.47 14.11 7.68
C VAL A 167 -2.86 14.31 6.30
N GLY A 168 -1.53 14.25 6.24
CA GLY A 168 -0.80 14.24 4.95
C GLY A 168 -0.64 12.84 4.38
N PRO A 169 -0.20 12.70 3.10
CA PRO A 169 0.00 11.38 2.47
C PRO A 169 0.93 10.45 3.25
N PHE A 170 1.94 11.00 3.93
CA PHE A 170 2.84 10.19 4.74
C PHE A 170 2.19 9.72 6.04
N LEU A 171 1.33 10.55 6.63
CA LEU A 171 0.65 10.22 7.87
C LEU A 171 -0.45 9.17 7.64
N GLU A 172 -1.16 9.28 6.52
CA GLU A 172 -2.07 8.24 6.02
C GLU A 172 -1.32 6.90 5.89
N ARG A 173 -0.13 6.88 5.26
CA ARG A 173 0.67 5.65 5.17
C ARG A 173 1.04 5.07 6.54
N LYS A 174 1.39 5.92 7.52
CA LYS A 174 1.66 5.47 8.89
C LYS A 174 0.44 4.85 9.56
N LEU A 175 -0.74 5.47 9.41
CA LEU A 175 -2.01 4.93 9.93
C LEU A 175 -2.36 3.59 9.25
N HIS A 176 -2.15 3.50 7.93
CA HIS A 176 -2.34 2.27 7.17
C HIS A 176 -1.37 1.16 7.61
N SER A 177 -0.13 1.51 7.94
CA SER A 177 0.84 0.57 8.54
C SER A 177 0.38 0.05 9.90
N LEU A 178 -0.36 0.85 10.68
CA LEU A 178 -0.98 0.37 11.92
C LEU A 178 -2.22 -0.48 11.68
N GLY A 179 -2.84 -0.45 10.49
CA GLY A 179 -4.12 -1.13 10.23
C GLY A 179 -5.35 -0.25 10.44
N ILE A 180 -5.16 1.07 10.52
CA ILE A 180 -6.24 2.06 10.53
C ILE A 180 -6.43 2.53 9.09
N TYR A 181 -7.57 2.20 8.49
CA TYR A 181 -7.86 2.47 7.07
C TYR A 181 -9.07 3.35 6.84
N THR A 182 -9.97 3.47 7.81
CA THR A 182 -11.31 4.05 7.60
C THR A 182 -11.60 5.24 8.51
N PHE A 183 -12.46 6.15 8.05
CA PHE A 183 -12.96 7.25 8.87
C PHE A 183 -13.68 6.73 10.13
N ARG A 184 -14.38 5.59 10.02
CA ARG A 184 -15.08 4.95 11.15
C ARG A 184 -14.12 4.63 12.30
N GLN A 185 -12.93 4.11 12.01
CA GLN A 185 -11.95 3.76 13.04
C GLN A 185 -11.48 5.01 13.79
N ILE A 186 -11.13 6.07 13.06
CA ILE A 186 -10.66 7.34 13.63
C ILE A 186 -11.78 8.03 14.42
N ALA A 187 -13.01 8.01 13.91
CA ALA A 187 -14.19 8.57 14.58
C ALA A 187 -14.49 7.89 15.93
N ASN A 188 -14.02 6.66 16.10
CA ASN A 188 -14.17 5.92 17.35
C ASN A 188 -13.01 6.15 18.32
N PHE A 189 -11.99 6.97 18.05
CA PHE A 189 -10.88 7.15 18.98
C PHE A 189 -11.31 7.75 20.33
N THR A 190 -10.78 7.20 21.42
CA THR A 190 -10.81 7.80 22.76
C THR A 190 -9.49 8.52 23.00
N ASN A 191 -9.40 9.32 24.06
CA ASN A 191 -8.16 10.00 24.44
C ASN A 191 -6.99 9.01 24.59
N GLU A 192 -7.24 7.83 25.17
CA GLU A 192 -6.24 6.77 25.31
C GLU A 192 -5.73 6.25 23.95
N ASP A 193 -6.63 6.04 22.99
CA ASP A 193 -6.23 5.62 21.65
C ASP A 193 -5.56 6.75 20.86
N ILE A 194 -5.95 8.00 21.09
CA ILE A 194 -5.26 9.17 20.51
C ILE A 194 -3.81 9.21 20.99
N ASP A 195 -3.59 9.10 22.29
CA ASP A 195 -2.24 9.11 22.88
C ASP A 195 -1.43 7.93 22.36
N LYS A 196 -2.04 6.74 22.30
CA LYS A 196 -1.37 5.53 21.83
C LYS A 196 -1.02 5.61 20.36
N VAL A 197 -1.96 5.99 19.51
CA VAL A 197 -1.73 6.16 18.06
C VAL A 197 -0.69 7.24 17.82
N ASN A 198 -0.72 8.36 18.57
CA ASN A 198 0.26 9.43 18.45
C ASN A 198 1.69 8.96 18.76
N GLU A 199 1.86 8.17 19.82
CA GLU A 199 3.13 7.51 20.16
C GLU A 199 3.60 6.61 19.01
N LEU A 200 2.71 5.73 18.54
CA LEU A 200 3.02 4.72 17.54
C LEU A 200 3.39 5.30 16.18
N ILE A 201 2.71 6.35 15.73
CA ILE A 201 3.02 7.01 14.45
C ILE A 201 4.19 7.99 14.55
N GLU A 202 4.87 8.09 15.69
CA GLU A 202 5.99 9.01 15.95
C GLU A 202 5.63 10.45 15.56
N PHE A 203 4.46 10.91 15.99
CA PHE A 203 3.95 12.24 15.67
C PHE A 203 3.99 13.15 16.88
N PHE A 204 3.97 14.45 16.61
CA PHE A 204 4.03 15.45 17.67
C PHE A 204 2.74 15.37 18.49
N PRO A 205 2.85 15.20 19.82
CA PRO A 205 1.69 15.02 20.68
C PRO A 205 0.72 16.20 20.58
N GLY A 206 -0.56 15.89 20.75
CA GLY A 206 -1.66 16.85 20.75
C GLY A 206 -2.13 17.32 19.37
N ARG A 207 -1.51 16.91 18.26
CA ARG A 207 -2.00 17.33 16.93
C ARG A 207 -3.32 16.68 16.51
N ILE A 208 -3.53 15.41 16.87
CA ILE A 208 -4.79 14.71 16.57
C ILE A 208 -5.98 15.44 17.22
N GLU A 209 -5.79 15.95 18.44
CA GLU A 209 -6.79 16.74 19.16
C GLU A 209 -6.89 18.18 18.63
N ARG A 210 -5.76 18.88 18.47
CA ARG A 210 -5.75 20.27 17.98
C ARG A 210 -6.39 20.43 16.60
N ASP A 211 -6.18 19.44 15.73
CA ASP A 211 -6.78 19.40 14.40
C ASP A 211 -8.13 18.65 14.40
N ASN A 212 -8.70 18.29 15.55
CA ASN A 212 -10.04 17.68 15.69
C ASN A 212 -10.28 16.48 14.74
N TRP A 213 -9.33 15.56 14.65
CA TRP A 213 -9.43 14.43 13.70
C TRP A 213 -10.66 13.56 13.93
N VAL A 214 -11.02 13.31 15.19
CA VAL A 214 -12.14 12.44 15.56
C VAL A 214 -13.47 13.02 15.09
N GLU A 215 -13.67 14.32 15.30
CA GLU A 215 -14.89 15.03 14.88
C GLU A 215 -15.01 15.06 13.35
N GLN A 216 -13.93 15.44 12.65
CA GLN A 216 -13.89 15.41 11.19
C GLN A 216 -14.16 14.01 10.63
N ALA A 217 -13.49 12.99 11.16
CA ALA A 217 -13.68 11.61 10.73
C ALA A 217 -15.14 11.15 10.90
N LYS A 218 -15.81 11.59 11.97
CA LYS A 218 -17.23 11.30 12.18
C LYS A 218 -18.09 11.95 11.08
N GLU A 219 -17.84 13.21 10.73
CA GLU A 219 -18.55 13.89 9.63
C GLU A 219 -18.34 13.19 8.29
N PHE A 220 -17.10 12.80 7.98
CA PHE A 220 -16.78 12.05 6.76
C PHE A 220 -17.48 10.69 6.73
N TYR A 221 -17.48 9.97 7.85
CA TYR A 221 -18.17 8.69 7.98
C TYR A 221 -19.69 8.81 7.79
N GLU A 222 -20.32 9.80 8.42
CA GLU A 222 -21.76 10.06 8.28
C GLU A 222 -22.15 10.51 6.87
N ARG A 223 -21.27 11.25 6.19
CA ARG A 223 -21.47 11.63 4.79
C ARG A 223 -21.35 10.45 3.85
N LYS A 224 -20.43 9.51 4.13
CA LYS A 224 -20.27 8.27 3.36
C LYS A 224 -21.44 7.30 3.56
N ALA A 225 -22.05 7.30 4.75
CA ALA A 225 -23.16 6.42 5.10
C ALA A 225 -24.53 6.87 4.55
N ARG A 226 -24.64 8.11 4.07
CA ARG A 226 -25.84 8.68 3.43
C ARG A 226 -25.85 8.41 1.94
#